data_AF-A0A653V1M6-F1
#
_entry.id   AF-A0A653V1M6-F1
#
_cell.length_a   1.000
_cell.length_b   1.000
_cell.length_c   1.000
_cell.angle_alpha   90.00
_cell.angle_beta   90.00
_cell.angle_gamma   90.00
#
_symmetry.space_group_name_H-M   'P 1'
#
loop_
_entity.id
_entity.type
_entity.pdbx_description
1 polymer ?
#
loop_
_entity_poly.entity_id
_entity_poly.type
_entity_poly.pdbx_seq_one_letter_code
_entity_poly.pdbx_strand_id
1 'polypeptide(L)'
;MKNIISGLFIFINIFILAQEEGIKFDQSNFKDLLAKAKKEKKLVFIDAYAVWCGPCKMMDKNVFTQKSVGDYFNKNFVSSRIDMEKGEGREIAQKFSVRSYPTFLFLNGDGDLVSQNYGYMEPSLFLSMAQDVNAVNSKEGSSKERFAKGEKSPEFLINIMKLHSNSDYEFARKASERYFENKPKNEEFTKDDAGFLFYFLKSSEDPNYKTFVTRKTEILKFLPEENYNEFNNQLVLGKVVEESIDEKSKKINDAYFLKTAEPLVGKEAALTKLNQTKLAYYEQNSNFLEYEKVALDYYKNSDTFEPNELLKAAWIFSDHVKTPSSLKKAAEWAEKSVMRGETSENTYILAKIYFSLGSKDLAKNFAEQSKNIASQSGKDASLAQALLN
;
A
#
# COMPACT_ATOMS: atom_id res chain seq x y z
N MET A 1 -91.50 13.93 17.60
CA MET A 1 -90.78 14.18 16.34
C MET A 1 -89.56 15.04 16.68
N LYS A 2 -88.34 14.47 16.76
CA LYS A 2 -87.33 14.44 15.68
C LYS A 2 -86.94 15.88 15.27
N ASN A 3 -85.71 16.42 15.39
CA ASN A 3 -84.37 15.83 15.46
C ASN A 3 -83.37 16.80 16.12
N ILE A 4 -82.44 16.26 16.91
CA ILE A 4 -81.20 16.91 17.37
C ILE A 4 -80.15 16.68 16.29
N ILE A 5 -79.56 17.75 15.73
CA ILE A 5 -78.43 17.65 14.80
C ILE A 5 -77.16 17.51 15.63
N SER A 6 -76.60 16.30 15.66
CA SER A 6 -75.28 16.00 16.20
C SER A 6 -74.35 15.74 15.02
N GLY A 7 -73.49 16.72 14.69
CA GLY A 7 -72.45 16.61 13.67
C GLY A 7 -71.17 16.03 14.28
N LEU A 8 -70.89 14.78 13.95
CA LEU A 8 -69.73 13.99 14.40
C LEU A 8 -68.44 14.53 13.74
N PHE A 9 -67.53 15.12 14.53
CA PHE A 9 -66.16 15.41 14.10
C PHE A 9 -65.34 14.11 14.14
N ILE A 10 -65.00 13.57 12.96
CA ILE A 10 -64.08 12.44 12.81
C ILE A 10 -62.65 12.99 12.84
N PHE A 11 -61.94 12.81 13.96
CA PHE A 11 -60.49 13.00 14.05
C PHE A 11 -59.78 11.77 13.44
N ILE A 12 -59.34 11.88 12.20
CA ILE A 12 -58.36 10.96 11.60
C ILE A 12 -57.00 11.26 12.26
N ASN A 13 -56.54 10.36 13.12
CA ASN A 13 -55.16 10.37 13.63
C ASN A 13 -54.25 9.78 12.55
N ILE A 14 -53.57 10.65 11.80
CA ILE A 14 -52.44 10.26 10.96
C ILE A 14 -51.26 10.00 11.92
N PHE A 15 -50.97 8.74 12.20
CA PHE A 15 -49.70 8.37 12.80
C PHE A 15 -48.59 8.63 11.78
N ILE A 16 -47.87 9.75 11.96
CA ILE A 16 -46.61 10.01 11.28
C ILE A 16 -45.61 9.02 11.88
N LEU A 17 -45.31 7.93 11.15
CA LEU A 17 -44.12 7.13 11.41
C LEU A 17 -42.91 8.00 11.06
N ALA A 18 -42.30 8.62 12.07
CA ALA A 18 -40.95 9.13 11.94
C ALA A 18 -40.04 7.95 11.59
N GLN A 19 -39.57 7.86 10.34
CA GLN A 19 -38.46 6.97 10.01
C GLN A 19 -37.23 7.57 10.71
N GLU A 20 -36.82 6.94 11.81
CA GLU A 20 -35.50 7.21 12.39
C GLU A 20 -34.44 6.90 11.34
N GLU A 21 -33.68 7.92 10.95
CA GLU A 21 -32.56 7.78 10.01
C GLU A 21 -31.36 7.16 10.73
N GLY A 22 -30.73 6.15 10.10
CA GLY A 22 -29.49 5.54 10.59
C GLY A 22 -29.61 4.19 11.33
N ILE A 23 -28.49 3.75 11.90
CA ILE A 23 -28.37 2.48 12.63
C ILE A 23 -29.07 2.59 13.99
N LYS A 24 -29.87 1.57 14.31
CA LYS A 24 -30.52 1.42 15.62
C LYS A 24 -29.61 0.63 16.55
N PHE A 25 -28.98 1.34 17.47
CA PHE A 25 -28.08 0.75 18.45
C PHE A 25 -28.83 0.31 19.71
N ASP A 26 -28.84 -0.99 19.93
CA ASP A 26 -29.37 -1.63 21.13
C ASP A 26 -28.48 -1.31 22.35
N GLN A 27 -29.13 -0.92 23.45
CA GLN A 27 -28.48 -0.50 24.70
C GLN A 27 -28.45 -1.64 25.74
N SER A 28 -28.87 -2.84 25.37
CA SER A 28 -28.81 -4.02 26.23
C SER A 28 -27.36 -4.40 26.51
N ASN A 29 -27.12 -5.10 27.64
CA ASN A 29 -25.79 -5.59 27.98
C ASN A 29 -25.31 -6.66 26.98
N PHE A 30 -24.00 -6.94 26.99
CA PHE A 30 -23.35 -7.85 26.04
C PHE A 30 -24.00 -9.24 25.98
N LYS A 31 -24.40 -9.80 27.13
CA LYS A 31 -25.05 -11.11 27.19
C LYS A 31 -26.42 -11.11 26.49
N ASP A 32 -27.20 -10.06 26.70
CA ASP A 32 -28.53 -9.93 26.10
C ASP A 32 -28.44 -9.67 24.59
N LEU A 33 -27.43 -8.94 24.12
CA LEU A 33 -27.13 -8.77 22.69
C LEU A 33 -26.88 -10.12 22.00
N LEU A 34 -26.05 -10.98 22.60
CA LEU A 34 -25.78 -12.32 22.07
C LEU A 34 -27.05 -13.19 22.05
N ALA A 35 -27.82 -13.18 23.13
CA ALA A 35 -29.08 -13.92 23.21
C ALA A 35 -30.09 -13.48 22.13
N LYS A 36 -30.20 -12.17 21.89
CA LYS A 36 -31.03 -11.59 20.85
C LYS A 36 -30.55 -12.00 19.45
N ALA A 37 -29.26 -11.88 19.18
CA ALA A 37 -28.66 -12.29 17.91
C ALA A 37 -28.87 -13.79 17.62
N LYS A 38 -28.73 -14.64 18.64
CA LYS A 38 -29.02 -16.08 18.53
C LYS A 38 -30.48 -16.37 18.20
N LYS A 39 -31.42 -15.65 18.82
CA LYS A 39 -32.86 -15.76 18.54
C LYS A 39 -33.22 -15.26 17.14
N GLU A 40 -32.61 -14.16 16.70
CA GLU A 40 -32.87 -13.55 15.39
C GLU A 40 -32.06 -14.17 14.25
N LYS A 41 -31.10 -15.06 14.56
CA LYS A 41 -30.14 -15.64 13.61
C LYS A 41 -29.36 -14.58 12.83
N LYS A 42 -28.92 -13.53 13.54
CA LYS A 42 -28.12 -12.43 13.03
C LYS A 42 -26.75 -12.41 13.69
N LEU A 43 -25.78 -11.72 13.09
CA LEU A 43 -24.56 -11.35 13.80
C LEU A 43 -24.82 -10.16 14.72
N VAL A 44 -24.00 -10.06 15.78
CA VAL A 44 -23.89 -8.84 16.59
C VAL A 44 -22.83 -7.94 15.94
N PHE A 45 -23.19 -6.69 15.67
CA PHE A 45 -22.23 -5.64 15.34
C PHE A 45 -22.00 -4.76 16.57
N ILE A 46 -20.73 -4.57 16.95
CA ILE A 46 -20.35 -3.68 18.05
C ILE A 46 -19.41 -2.60 17.50
N ASP A 47 -19.85 -1.35 17.58
CA ASP A 47 -18.96 -0.18 17.52
C ASP A 47 -18.21 -0.07 18.85
N ALA A 48 -16.96 -0.50 18.86
CA ALA A 48 -16.05 -0.39 19.98
C ALA A 48 -15.39 0.99 19.94
N TYR A 49 -15.83 1.88 20.82
CA TYR A 49 -15.41 3.28 20.82
C TYR A 49 -14.82 3.72 22.17
N ALA A 50 -14.26 4.92 22.19
CA ALA A 50 -13.96 5.67 23.40
C ALA A 50 -14.51 7.09 23.26
N VAL A 51 -14.94 7.72 24.35
CA VAL A 51 -15.61 9.04 24.32
C VAL A 51 -14.73 10.15 23.70
N TRP A 52 -13.42 10.07 23.90
CA TRP A 52 -12.44 11.03 23.37
C TRP A 52 -12.04 10.77 21.91
N CYS A 53 -12.47 9.65 21.32
CA CYS A 53 -12.09 9.25 19.97
C CYS A 53 -12.72 10.16 18.90
N GLY A 54 -11.90 11.02 18.29
CA GLY A 54 -12.32 11.89 17.18
C GLY A 54 -12.89 11.12 15.99
N PRO A 55 -12.20 10.11 15.45
CA PRO A 55 -12.71 9.29 14.35
C PRO A 55 -14.03 8.58 14.62
N CYS A 56 -14.29 8.17 15.87
CA CYS A 56 -15.56 7.56 16.27
C CYS A 56 -16.73 8.56 16.13
N LYS A 57 -16.51 9.83 16.54
CA LYS A 57 -17.51 10.90 16.36
C LYS A 57 -17.77 11.20 14.88
N MET A 58 -16.77 11.02 14.01
CA MET A 58 -16.94 11.17 12.57
C MET A 58 -17.79 10.03 11.99
N MET A 59 -17.59 8.78 12.41
CA MET A 59 -18.46 7.66 12.04
C MET A 59 -19.91 7.94 12.45
N ASP A 60 -20.14 8.38 13.68
CA ASP A 60 -21.48 8.70 14.19
C ASP A 60 -22.19 9.72 13.32
N LYS A 61 -21.51 10.81 12.98
CA LYS A 61 -22.11 11.94 12.28
C LYS A 61 -22.30 11.69 10.79
N ASN A 62 -21.33 11.04 10.15
CA ASN A 62 -21.24 10.99 8.69
C ASN A 62 -21.65 9.63 8.10
N VAL A 63 -21.65 8.57 8.92
CA VAL A 63 -21.83 7.18 8.46
C VAL A 63 -23.04 6.53 9.13
N PHE A 64 -23.08 6.47 10.45
CA PHE A 64 -24.13 5.71 11.17
C PHE A 64 -25.52 6.35 11.06
N THR A 65 -25.60 7.64 10.78
CA THR A 65 -26.84 8.39 10.52
C THR A 65 -27.37 8.22 9.10
N GLN A 66 -26.56 7.68 8.18
CA GLN A 66 -26.96 7.54 6.78
C GLN A 66 -28.07 6.51 6.64
N LYS A 67 -29.13 6.86 5.90
CA LYS A 67 -30.29 5.99 5.69
C LYS A 67 -29.91 4.62 5.10
N SER A 68 -29.04 4.61 4.08
CA SER A 68 -28.58 3.37 3.43
C SER A 68 -27.84 2.44 4.40
N VAL A 69 -27.03 3.02 5.28
CA VAL A 69 -26.31 2.29 6.34
C VAL A 69 -27.31 1.73 7.35
N GLY A 70 -28.22 2.58 7.83
CA GLY A 70 -29.29 2.18 8.76
C GLY A 70 -30.15 1.05 8.22
N ASP A 71 -30.68 1.18 7.01
CA ASP A 71 -31.54 0.19 6.35
C ASP A 71 -30.86 -1.19 6.30
N TYR A 72 -29.57 -1.22 5.94
CA TYR A 72 -28.81 -2.48 5.86
C TYR A 72 -28.54 -3.05 7.26
N PHE A 73 -28.03 -2.24 8.18
CA PHE A 73 -27.61 -2.73 9.49
C PHE A 73 -28.79 -3.20 10.34
N ASN A 74 -29.89 -2.44 10.34
CA ASN A 74 -31.10 -2.78 11.09
C ASN A 74 -31.74 -4.08 10.59
N LYS A 75 -31.59 -4.38 9.29
CA LYS A 75 -32.08 -5.63 8.69
C LYS A 75 -31.20 -6.83 9.04
N ASN A 76 -29.88 -6.67 9.05
CA ASN A 76 -28.94 -7.80 9.04
C ASN A 76 -28.22 -8.05 10.38
N PHE A 77 -28.14 -7.05 11.26
CA PHE A 77 -27.36 -7.14 12.51
C PHE A 77 -28.18 -6.78 13.73
N VAL A 78 -27.79 -7.33 14.88
CA VAL A 78 -28.06 -6.74 16.19
C VAL A 78 -26.92 -5.77 16.48
N SER A 79 -27.16 -4.47 16.33
CA SER A 79 -26.12 -3.44 16.43
C SER A 79 -26.08 -2.84 17.83
N SER A 80 -24.89 -2.64 18.39
CA SER A 80 -24.68 -1.92 19.65
C SER A 80 -23.41 -1.08 19.61
N ARG A 81 -23.28 -0.15 20.57
CA ARG A 81 -22.07 0.66 20.76
C ARG A 81 -21.65 0.54 22.20
N ILE A 82 -20.38 0.24 22.43
CA ILE A 82 -19.85 0.01 23.77
C ILE A 82 -18.59 0.84 23.95
N ASP A 83 -18.58 1.65 25.02
CA ASP A 83 -17.40 2.39 25.46
C ASP A 83 -16.41 1.40 26.09
N MET A 84 -15.31 1.14 25.39
CA MET A 84 -14.33 0.13 25.77
C MET A 84 -13.52 0.52 27.03
N GLU A 85 -13.65 1.76 27.51
CA GLU A 85 -12.95 2.22 28.72
C GLU A 85 -13.83 2.14 29.99
N LYS A 86 -15.08 1.69 29.88
CA LYS A 86 -16.05 1.66 30.99
C LYS A 86 -16.88 0.38 31.02
N GLY A 87 -17.42 0.07 32.20
CA GLY A 87 -18.35 -1.05 32.41
C GLY A 87 -17.83 -2.38 31.86
N GLU A 88 -18.72 -3.15 31.24
CA GLU A 88 -18.38 -4.40 30.54
C GLU A 88 -17.46 -4.19 29.32
N GLY A 89 -17.36 -2.97 28.81
CA GLY A 89 -16.49 -2.62 27.69
C GLY A 89 -15.02 -2.92 27.95
N ARG A 90 -14.54 -2.82 29.19
CA ARG A 90 -13.14 -3.16 29.55
C ARG A 90 -12.85 -4.64 29.35
N GLU A 91 -13.77 -5.50 29.77
CA GLU A 91 -13.64 -6.95 29.62
C GLU A 91 -13.76 -7.36 28.15
N ILE A 92 -14.66 -6.72 27.40
CA ILE A 92 -14.82 -6.92 25.96
C ILE A 92 -13.56 -6.48 25.20
N ALA A 93 -12.98 -5.34 25.55
CA ALA A 93 -11.74 -4.83 24.96
C ALA A 93 -10.58 -5.81 25.16
N GLN A 94 -10.43 -6.37 26.37
CA GLN A 94 -9.44 -7.40 26.66
C GLN A 94 -9.72 -8.68 25.88
N LYS A 95 -10.96 -9.17 25.92
CA LYS A 95 -11.38 -10.43 25.26
C LYS A 95 -11.11 -10.40 23.75
N PHE A 96 -11.40 -9.29 23.08
CA PHE A 96 -11.26 -9.16 21.62
C PHE A 96 -10.03 -8.35 21.21
N SER A 97 -9.08 -8.12 22.12
CA SER A 97 -7.83 -7.39 21.85
C SER A 97 -8.03 -6.06 21.14
N VAL A 98 -9.01 -5.26 21.56
CA VAL A 98 -9.27 -3.93 21.00
C VAL A 98 -8.15 -2.98 21.44
N ARG A 99 -7.33 -2.52 20.49
CA ARG A 99 -6.15 -1.66 20.75
C ARG A 99 -6.23 -0.27 20.12
N SER A 100 -7.24 -0.01 19.29
CA SER A 100 -7.44 1.26 18.61
C SER A 100 -8.93 1.52 18.38
N TYR A 101 -9.29 2.78 18.13
CA TYR A 101 -10.69 3.21 17.99
C TYR A 101 -10.89 4.05 16.70
N PRO A 102 -12.05 3.93 16.02
CA PRO A 102 -13.09 2.92 16.27
C PRO A 102 -12.58 1.52 15.88
N THR A 103 -13.07 0.50 16.58
CA THR A 103 -12.95 -0.90 16.16
C THR A 103 -14.36 -1.44 15.94
N PHE A 104 -14.58 -2.14 14.84
CA PHE A 104 -15.84 -2.76 14.48
C PHE A 104 -15.75 -4.26 14.71
N LEU A 105 -16.47 -4.76 15.71
CA LEU A 105 -16.52 -6.19 16.01
C LEU A 105 -17.79 -6.79 15.44
N PHE A 106 -17.66 -7.94 14.78
CA PHE A 106 -18.78 -8.75 14.34
C PHE A 106 -18.71 -10.11 15.02
N LEU A 107 -19.74 -10.45 15.79
CA LEU A 107 -19.79 -11.68 16.59
C LEU A 107 -20.98 -12.56 16.19
N ASN A 108 -20.82 -13.88 16.29
CA ASN A 108 -21.96 -14.79 16.17
C ASN A 108 -22.81 -14.79 17.46
N GLY A 109 -23.96 -15.48 17.43
CA GLY A 109 -24.86 -15.58 18.58
C GLY A 109 -24.32 -16.37 19.79
N ASP A 110 -23.17 -17.05 19.62
CA ASP A 110 -22.46 -17.75 20.70
C ASP A 110 -21.34 -16.89 21.31
N GLY A 111 -21.08 -15.70 20.73
CA GLY A 111 -20.10 -14.73 21.21
C GLY A 111 -18.69 -14.91 20.66
N ASP A 112 -18.54 -15.69 19.58
CA ASP A 112 -17.27 -15.84 18.86
C ASP A 112 -17.07 -14.71 17.85
N LEU A 113 -15.82 -14.29 17.68
CA LEU A 113 -15.43 -13.26 16.73
C LEU A 113 -15.48 -13.80 15.29
N VAL A 114 -16.32 -13.17 14.46
CA VAL A 114 -16.44 -13.45 13.02
C VAL A 114 -15.56 -12.52 12.22
N SER A 115 -15.51 -11.24 12.58
CA SER A 115 -14.67 -10.25 11.91
C SER A 115 -14.33 -9.08 12.83
N GLN A 116 -13.17 -8.48 12.60
CA GLN A 116 -12.71 -7.27 13.27
C GLN A 116 -12.14 -6.31 12.23
N ASN A 117 -12.67 -5.10 12.20
CA ASN A 117 -12.19 -4.01 11.34
C ASN A 117 -11.90 -2.78 12.21
N TYR A 118 -11.16 -1.80 11.70
CA TYR A 118 -10.74 -0.65 12.49
C TYR A 118 -10.63 0.62 11.65
N GLY A 119 -10.64 1.75 12.35
CA GLY A 119 -10.46 3.07 11.76
C GLY A 119 -11.74 3.63 11.13
N TYR A 120 -11.65 4.90 10.75
CA TYR A 120 -12.73 5.56 10.04
C TYR A 120 -12.90 4.97 8.63
N MET A 121 -14.15 4.79 8.20
CA MET A 121 -14.52 4.30 6.88
C MET A 121 -15.59 5.20 6.27
N GLU A 122 -15.45 5.55 5.00
CA GLU A 122 -16.52 6.21 4.25
C GLU A 122 -17.76 5.31 4.15
N PRO A 123 -18.99 5.87 4.03
CA PRO A 123 -20.23 5.10 4.11
C PRO A 123 -20.33 3.90 3.16
N SER A 124 -19.84 4.05 1.92
CA SER A 124 -19.87 2.98 0.92
C SER A 124 -18.94 1.82 1.30
N LEU A 125 -17.74 2.12 1.81
CA LEU A 125 -16.79 1.12 2.26
C LEU A 125 -17.31 0.41 3.53
N PHE A 126 -17.90 1.16 4.46
CA PHE A 126 -18.48 0.61 5.68
C PHE A 126 -19.63 -0.37 5.39
N LEU A 127 -20.52 -0.02 4.45
CA LEU A 127 -21.59 -0.90 3.97
C LEU A 127 -21.05 -2.18 3.31
N SER A 128 -20.06 -2.03 2.44
CA SER A 128 -19.41 -3.16 1.77
C SER A 128 -18.77 -4.13 2.78
N MET A 129 -18.01 -3.60 3.73
CA MET A 129 -17.39 -4.39 4.79
C MET A 129 -18.45 -5.19 5.55
N ALA A 130 -19.56 -4.56 5.92
CA ALA A 130 -20.66 -5.23 6.61
C ALA A 130 -21.31 -6.32 5.74
N GLN A 131 -21.49 -6.06 4.44
CA GLN A 131 -22.02 -7.04 3.49
C GLN A 131 -21.11 -8.27 3.36
N ASP A 132 -19.80 -8.06 3.25
CA ASP A 132 -18.84 -9.15 3.14
C ASP A 132 -18.83 -10.01 4.41
N VAL A 133 -18.85 -9.40 5.59
CA VAL A 133 -18.95 -10.12 6.87
C VAL A 133 -20.23 -10.95 6.95
N ASN A 134 -21.36 -10.40 6.51
CA ASN A 134 -22.63 -11.12 6.52
C ASN A 134 -22.63 -12.29 5.51
N ALA A 135 -22.00 -12.14 4.35
CA ALA A 135 -21.89 -13.19 3.32
C ALA A 135 -21.06 -14.39 3.81
N VAL A 136 -19.97 -14.16 4.55
CA VAL A 136 -19.18 -15.25 5.16
C VAL A 136 -20.03 -16.02 6.18
N ASN A 137 -20.83 -15.31 6.98
CA ASN A 137 -21.70 -15.91 7.99
C ASN A 137 -22.95 -16.59 7.42
N SER A 138 -23.46 -16.14 6.26
CA SER A 138 -24.67 -16.67 5.62
C SER A 138 -24.46 -18.00 4.87
N LYS A 139 -23.25 -18.58 4.92
CA LYS A 139 -22.79 -19.73 4.10
C LYS A 139 -22.59 -19.42 2.61
N GLU A 140 -22.51 -18.14 2.21
CA GLU A 140 -22.16 -17.77 0.83
C GLU A 140 -20.66 -17.96 0.51
N GLY A 141 -19.85 -18.21 1.53
CA GLY A 141 -18.41 -18.50 1.43
C GLY A 141 -17.54 -17.24 1.52
N SER A 142 -16.26 -17.40 1.85
CA SER A 142 -15.32 -16.27 1.95
C SER A 142 -15.16 -15.52 0.62
N SER A 143 -14.68 -14.27 0.62
CA SER A 143 -14.39 -13.56 -0.64
C SER A 143 -13.42 -14.34 -1.53
N LYS A 144 -12.48 -15.11 -0.95
CA LYS A 144 -11.60 -16.02 -1.71
C LYS A 144 -12.35 -17.19 -2.32
N GLU A 145 -13.29 -17.80 -1.61
CA GLU A 145 -14.13 -18.89 -2.13
C GLU A 145 -15.10 -18.42 -3.21
N ARG A 146 -15.78 -17.30 -2.99
CA ARG A 146 -16.68 -16.68 -3.98
C ARG A 146 -15.91 -16.30 -5.24
N PHE A 147 -14.72 -15.72 -5.08
CA PHE A 147 -13.82 -15.43 -6.19
C PHE A 147 -13.36 -16.72 -6.91
N ALA A 148 -13.01 -17.78 -6.17
CA ALA A 148 -12.66 -19.07 -6.76
C ALA A 148 -13.83 -19.71 -7.53
N LYS A 149 -15.08 -19.49 -7.09
CA LYS A 149 -16.31 -19.93 -7.77
C LYS A 149 -16.69 -19.07 -8.99
N GLY A 150 -15.92 -18.04 -9.31
CA GLY A 150 -16.13 -17.22 -10.51
C GLY A 150 -17.06 -16.04 -10.31
N GLU A 151 -17.32 -15.60 -9.07
CA GLU A 151 -18.04 -14.35 -8.83
C GLU A 151 -17.35 -13.18 -9.54
N LYS A 152 -18.16 -12.33 -10.18
CA LYS A 152 -17.69 -11.32 -11.14
C LYS A 152 -18.45 -10.00 -11.06
N SER A 153 -19.35 -9.82 -10.09
CA SER A 153 -20.02 -8.55 -9.87
C SER A 153 -18.99 -7.42 -9.66
N PRO A 154 -19.15 -6.27 -10.34
CA PRO A 154 -18.27 -5.11 -10.20
C PRO A 154 -17.98 -4.74 -8.74
N GLU A 155 -19.03 -4.65 -7.91
CA GLU A 155 -18.94 -4.24 -6.52
C GLU A 155 -18.09 -5.22 -5.71
N PHE A 156 -18.30 -6.51 -5.89
CA PHE A 156 -17.53 -7.55 -5.22
C PHE A 156 -16.04 -7.48 -5.56
N LEU A 157 -15.70 -7.33 -6.84
CA LEU A 157 -14.31 -7.25 -7.29
C LEU A 157 -13.64 -5.95 -6.82
N ILE A 158 -14.36 -4.83 -6.84
CA ILE A 158 -13.89 -3.55 -6.28
C ILE A 158 -13.61 -3.67 -4.79
N ASN A 159 -14.45 -4.37 -4.03
CA ASN A 159 -14.24 -4.57 -2.61
C ASN A 159 -13.00 -5.42 -2.36
N ILE A 160 -12.79 -6.51 -3.13
CA ILE A 160 -11.55 -7.28 -3.04
C ILE A 160 -10.33 -6.38 -3.31
N MET A 161 -10.38 -5.56 -4.35
CA MET A 161 -9.29 -4.63 -4.68
C MET A 161 -9.00 -3.68 -3.51
N LYS A 162 -10.02 -3.04 -2.92
CA LYS A 162 -9.85 -2.04 -1.85
C LYS A 162 -9.40 -2.66 -0.53
N LEU A 163 -9.95 -3.82 -0.14
CA LEU A 163 -9.68 -4.45 1.15
C LEU A 163 -8.34 -5.19 1.19
N HIS A 164 -7.91 -5.77 0.07
CA HIS A 164 -6.74 -6.64 0.03
C HIS A 164 -5.50 -6.02 -0.60
N SER A 165 -5.57 -4.82 -1.19
CA SER A 165 -4.45 -4.15 -1.86
C SER A 165 -3.16 -4.06 -1.04
N ASN A 166 -3.27 -3.95 0.29
CA ASN A 166 -2.14 -3.89 1.21
C ASN A 166 -1.80 -5.24 1.85
N SER A 167 -2.78 -6.11 2.11
CA SER A 167 -2.59 -7.36 2.86
C SER A 167 -2.32 -8.58 1.97
N ASP A 168 -2.89 -8.59 0.76
CA ASP A 168 -2.82 -9.68 -0.20
C ASP A 168 -2.91 -9.11 -1.62
N TYR A 169 -1.81 -8.46 -2.03
CA TYR A 169 -1.72 -7.70 -3.28
C TYR A 169 -2.05 -8.56 -4.51
N GLU A 170 -1.57 -9.80 -4.56
CA GLU A 170 -1.83 -10.70 -5.69
C GLU A 170 -3.30 -11.10 -5.81
N PHE A 171 -3.99 -11.31 -4.68
CA PHE A 171 -5.43 -11.55 -4.71
C PHE A 171 -6.20 -10.32 -5.20
N ALA A 172 -5.84 -9.13 -4.73
CA ALA A 172 -6.40 -7.86 -5.19
C ALA A 172 -6.15 -7.61 -6.69
N ARG A 173 -4.92 -7.89 -7.16
CA ARG A 173 -4.53 -7.77 -8.57
C ARG A 173 -5.38 -8.68 -9.46
N LYS A 174 -5.57 -9.94 -9.08
CA LYS A 174 -6.46 -10.88 -9.81
C LYS A 174 -7.92 -10.43 -9.85
N ALA A 175 -8.39 -9.78 -8.79
CA ALA A 175 -9.73 -9.17 -8.82
C ALA A 175 -9.81 -8.00 -9.80
N SER A 176 -8.76 -7.17 -9.88
CA SER A 176 -8.66 -6.12 -10.90
C SER A 176 -8.67 -6.68 -12.33
N GLU A 177 -7.93 -7.75 -12.59
CA GLU A 177 -7.92 -8.43 -13.90
C GLU A 177 -9.31 -8.90 -14.29
N ARG A 178 -10.00 -9.62 -13.40
CA ARG A 178 -11.36 -10.09 -13.65
C ARG A 178 -12.34 -8.94 -13.84
N TYR A 179 -12.17 -7.85 -13.08
CA TYR A 179 -13.04 -6.68 -13.16
C TYR A 179 -13.00 -6.08 -14.56
N PHE A 180 -11.80 -5.82 -15.08
CA PHE A 180 -11.65 -5.23 -16.42
C PHE A 180 -11.91 -6.23 -17.56
N GLU A 181 -11.70 -7.53 -17.34
CA GLU A 181 -12.13 -8.56 -18.29
C GLU A 181 -13.66 -8.55 -18.49
N ASN A 182 -14.42 -8.27 -17.42
CA ASN A 182 -15.88 -8.32 -17.43
C ASN A 182 -16.56 -6.95 -17.63
N LYS A 183 -15.80 -5.83 -17.60
CA LYS A 183 -16.34 -4.48 -17.81
C LYS A 183 -16.55 -4.21 -19.31
N PRO A 184 -17.79 -4.07 -19.80
CA PRO A 184 -18.07 -3.83 -21.20
C PRO A 184 -17.48 -2.51 -21.72
N LYS A 185 -17.15 -2.47 -23.01
CA LYS A 185 -16.59 -1.26 -23.65
C LYS A 185 -17.53 -0.06 -23.62
N ASN A 186 -18.84 -0.29 -23.65
CA ASN A 186 -19.87 0.75 -23.63
C ASN A 186 -20.22 1.24 -22.22
N GLU A 187 -19.70 0.60 -21.17
CA GLU A 187 -19.88 1.07 -19.80
C GLU A 187 -18.99 2.28 -19.53
N GLU A 188 -19.49 3.21 -18.70
CA GLU A 188 -18.75 4.38 -18.28
C GLU A 188 -17.43 3.99 -17.60
N PHE A 189 -16.35 4.69 -17.98
CA PHE A 189 -15.03 4.55 -17.40
C PHE A 189 -14.82 5.69 -16.38
N THR A 190 -14.69 5.32 -15.13
CA THR A 190 -14.71 6.22 -13.97
C THR A 190 -13.29 6.59 -13.51
N LYS A 191 -13.20 7.55 -12.59
CA LYS A 191 -11.93 7.89 -11.94
C LYS A 191 -11.36 6.73 -11.12
N ASP A 192 -12.23 5.96 -10.45
CA ASP A 192 -11.84 4.75 -9.70
C ASP A 192 -11.25 3.71 -10.66
N ASP A 193 -11.81 3.54 -11.86
CA ASP A 193 -11.28 2.64 -12.88
C ASP A 193 -9.85 3.01 -13.30
N ALA A 194 -9.60 4.30 -13.56
CA ALA A 194 -8.24 4.79 -13.82
C ALA A 194 -7.32 4.47 -12.63
N GLY A 195 -7.77 4.76 -11.41
CA GLY A 195 -7.04 4.49 -10.18
C GLY A 195 -6.63 3.03 -10.02
N PHE A 196 -7.54 2.08 -10.28
CA PHE A 196 -7.22 0.66 -10.21
C PHE A 196 -6.20 0.24 -11.27
N LEU A 197 -6.29 0.74 -12.51
CA LEU A 197 -5.28 0.44 -13.54
C LEU A 197 -3.90 0.95 -13.10
N PHE A 198 -3.78 2.20 -12.65
CA PHE A 198 -2.49 2.74 -12.20
C PHE A 198 -1.94 2.03 -10.97
N TYR A 199 -2.82 1.58 -10.06
CA TYR A 199 -2.38 0.88 -8.86
C TYR A 199 -1.87 -0.53 -9.16
N PHE A 200 -2.59 -1.31 -9.97
CA PHE A 200 -2.34 -2.73 -10.17
C PHE A 200 -1.43 -3.07 -11.35
N LEU A 201 -1.33 -2.20 -12.36
CA LEU A 201 -0.39 -2.41 -13.47
C LEU A 201 1.06 -2.22 -13.01
N LYS A 202 1.89 -3.21 -13.33
CA LYS A 202 3.34 -3.24 -13.07
C LYS A 202 4.15 -3.59 -14.32
N SER A 203 3.53 -4.18 -15.34
CA SER A 203 4.18 -4.53 -16.60
C SER A 203 3.27 -4.29 -17.81
N SER A 204 3.88 -4.09 -18.99
CA SER A 204 3.17 -4.13 -20.27
C SER A 204 2.63 -5.52 -20.63
N GLU A 205 3.07 -6.56 -19.93
CA GLU A 205 2.60 -7.93 -20.09
C GLU A 205 1.39 -8.26 -19.19
N ASP A 206 1.01 -7.35 -18.29
CA ASP A 206 -0.15 -7.57 -17.41
C ASP A 206 -1.44 -7.64 -18.24
N PRO A 207 -2.41 -8.52 -17.90
CA PRO A 207 -3.66 -8.65 -18.63
C PRO A 207 -4.41 -7.33 -18.83
N ASN A 208 -4.36 -6.45 -17.83
CA ASN A 208 -5.03 -5.16 -17.84
C ASN A 208 -4.33 -4.09 -18.69
N TYR A 209 -3.11 -4.34 -19.19
CA TYR A 209 -2.38 -3.36 -20.02
C TYR A 209 -3.13 -3.05 -21.30
N LYS A 210 -3.79 -4.05 -21.89
CA LYS A 210 -4.67 -3.85 -23.06
C LYS A 210 -5.82 -2.89 -22.76
N THR A 211 -6.44 -3.02 -21.58
CA THR A 211 -7.50 -2.10 -21.14
C THR A 211 -6.93 -0.69 -20.99
N PHE A 212 -5.79 -0.54 -20.34
CA PHE A 212 -5.10 0.74 -20.17
C PHE A 212 -4.83 1.44 -21.50
N VAL A 213 -4.28 0.75 -22.50
CA VAL A 213 -4.00 1.33 -23.82
C VAL A 213 -5.29 1.63 -24.59
N THR A 214 -6.27 0.73 -24.57
CA THR A 214 -7.50 0.91 -25.37
C THR A 214 -8.46 1.94 -24.79
N ARG A 215 -8.35 2.26 -23.49
CA ARG A 215 -9.15 3.25 -22.76
C ARG A 215 -8.42 4.59 -22.56
N LYS A 216 -7.34 4.86 -23.31
CA LYS A 216 -6.54 6.08 -23.16
C LYS A 216 -7.41 7.34 -23.14
N THR A 217 -8.31 7.50 -24.10
CA THR A 217 -9.18 8.70 -24.21
C THR A 217 -10.03 8.93 -22.96
N GLU A 218 -10.57 7.86 -22.36
CA GLU A 218 -11.34 7.96 -21.13
C GLU A 218 -10.44 8.25 -19.92
N ILE A 219 -9.26 7.62 -19.85
CA ILE A 219 -8.27 7.83 -18.79
C ILE A 219 -7.82 9.30 -18.76
N LEU A 220 -7.54 9.91 -19.92
CA LEU A 220 -7.10 11.31 -20.04
C LEU A 220 -8.12 12.35 -19.54
N LYS A 221 -9.35 11.95 -19.23
CA LYS A 221 -10.32 12.83 -18.54
C LYS A 221 -9.96 13.08 -17.08
N PHE A 222 -9.13 12.21 -16.48
CA PHE A 222 -8.81 12.23 -15.06
C PHE A 222 -7.36 12.61 -14.74
N LEU A 223 -6.47 12.60 -15.72
CA LEU A 223 -5.07 13.02 -15.56
C LEU A 223 -4.46 13.57 -16.87
N PRO A 224 -3.38 14.36 -16.79
CA PRO A 224 -2.68 14.87 -17.96
C PRO A 224 -2.09 13.77 -18.84
N GLU A 225 -2.00 14.03 -20.15
CA GLU A 225 -1.41 13.09 -21.11
C GLU A 225 0.06 12.80 -20.84
N GLU A 226 0.80 13.77 -20.32
CA GLU A 226 2.19 13.59 -19.89
C GLU A 226 2.33 12.47 -18.85
N ASN A 227 1.52 12.51 -17.78
CA ASN A 227 1.51 11.49 -16.73
C ASN A 227 1.10 10.10 -17.26
N TYR A 228 0.14 10.05 -18.19
CA TYR A 228 -0.24 8.79 -18.84
C TYR A 228 0.94 8.21 -19.63
N ASN A 229 1.60 9.03 -20.46
CA ASN A 229 2.71 8.60 -21.29
C ASN A 229 3.91 8.18 -20.43
N GLU A 230 4.21 8.91 -19.36
CA GLU A 230 5.27 8.57 -18.41
C GLU A 230 5.02 7.19 -17.79
N PHE A 231 3.83 6.94 -17.26
CA PHE A 231 3.46 5.65 -16.69
C PHE A 231 3.55 4.53 -17.73
N ASN A 232 2.99 4.74 -18.93
CA ASN A 232 3.06 3.78 -20.02
C ASN A 232 4.51 3.44 -20.41
N ASN A 233 5.36 4.46 -20.53
CA ASN A 233 6.77 4.29 -20.87
C ASN A 233 7.50 3.50 -19.80
N GLN A 234 7.20 3.72 -18.51
CA GLN A 234 7.76 2.92 -17.42
C GLN A 234 7.38 1.44 -17.51
N LEU A 235 6.11 1.14 -17.82
CA LEU A 235 5.64 -0.25 -18.00
C LEU A 235 6.38 -0.95 -19.16
N VAL A 236 6.52 -0.26 -20.29
CA VAL A 236 7.20 -0.81 -21.49
C VAL A 236 8.70 -0.96 -21.25
N LEU A 237 9.34 0.01 -20.57
CA LEU A 237 10.76 -0.06 -20.26
C LEU A 237 11.13 -1.28 -19.40
N GLY A 238 10.23 -1.77 -18.56
CA GLY A 238 10.43 -3.01 -17.82
C GLY A 238 10.73 -4.20 -18.73
N LYS A 239 9.94 -4.36 -19.81
CA LYS A 239 10.15 -5.39 -20.83
C LYS A 239 11.42 -5.17 -21.63
N VAL A 240 11.73 -3.91 -21.97
CA VAL A 240 12.98 -3.58 -22.68
C VAL A 240 14.20 -3.97 -21.86
N VAL A 241 14.16 -3.76 -20.54
CA VAL A 241 15.21 -4.23 -19.62
C VAL A 241 15.34 -5.75 -19.72
N GLU A 242 14.26 -6.49 -19.54
CA GLU A 242 14.26 -7.97 -19.58
C GLU A 242 14.84 -8.51 -20.89
N GLU A 243 14.36 -8.01 -22.03
CA GLU A 243 14.79 -8.45 -23.37
C GLU A 243 16.21 -7.99 -23.72
N SER A 244 16.76 -6.99 -23.01
CA SER A 244 18.13 -6.53 -23.22
C SER A 244 19.17 -7.44 -22.53
N ILE A 245 18.76 -8.32 -21.62
CA ILE A 245 19.67 -9.18 -20.87
C ILE A 245 19.99 -10.43 -21.70
N ASP A 246 21.28 -10.63 -21.98
CA ASP A 246 21.78 -11.91 -22.50
C ASP A 246 22.13 -12.82 -21.33
N GLU A 247 21.23 -13.75 -21.03
CA GLU A 247 21.37 -14.74 -19.96
C GLU A 247 22.62 -15.64 -20.10
N LYS A 248 23.13 -15.85 -21.32
CA LYS A 248 24.32 -16.69 -21.53
C LYS A 248 25.59 -15.94 -21.19
N SER A 249 25.70 -14.69 -21.63
CA SER A 249 26.88 -13.87 -21.38
C SER A 249 26.81 -13.09 -20.06
N LYS A 250 25.63 -13.06 -19.42
CA LYS A 250 25.31 -12.21 -18.26
C LYS A 250 25.69 -10.76 -18.50
N LYS A 251 25.33 -10.26 -19.68
CA LYS A 251 25.58 -8.88 -20.12
C LYS A 251 24.31 -8.27 -20.66
N ILE A 252 24.24 -6.95 -20.57
CA ILE A 252 23.16 -6.18 -21.17
C ILE A 252 23.56 -5.76 -22.59
N ASN A 253 22.64 -5.94 -23.53
CA ASN A 253 22.75 -5.49 -24.91
C ASN A 253 22.39 -4.01 -25.01
N ASP A 254 23.39 -3.15 -24.78
CA ASP A 254 23.26 -1.70 -24.83
C ASP A 254 22.61 -1.21 -26.14
N ALA A 255 22.98 -1.79 -27.28
CA ALA A 255 22.48 -1.38 -28.59
C ALA A 255 20.98 -1.68 -28.75
N TYR A 256 20.52 -2.85 -28.30
CA TYR A 256 19.10 -3.17 -28.27
C TYR A 256 18.35 -2.25 -27.31
N PHE A 257 18.87 -2.09 -26.09
CA PHE A 257 18.24 -1.27 -25.06
C PHE A 257 18.04 0.17 -25.56
N LEU A 258 19.10 0.82 -26.04
CA LEU A 258 19.01 2.22 -26.50
C LEU A 258 18.09 2.36 -27.72
N LYS A 259 18.19 1.45 -28.70
CA LYS A 259 17.32 1.48 -29.88
C LYS A 259 15.83 1.46 -29.51
N THR A 260 15.46 0.74 -28.45
CA THR A 260 14.06 0.58 -28.04
C THR A 260 13.64 1.62 -26.99
N ALA A 261 14.53 2.04 -26.10
CA ALA A 261 14.24 2.98 -25.01
C ALA A 261 14.28 4.46 -25.45
N GLU A 262 15.19 4.85 -26.35
CA GLU A 262 15.35 6.25 -26.78
C GLU A 262 14.06 6.85 -27.37
N PRO A 263 13.27 6.14 -28.22
CA PRO A 263 12.01 6.68 -28.71
C PRO A 263 10.93 6.87 -27.63
N LEU A 264 11.06 6.19 -26.49
CA LEU A 264 10.07 6.24 -25.39
C LEU A 264 10.34 7.41 -24.46
N VAL A 265 11.60 7.56 -24.02
CA VAL A 265 11.97 8.49 -22.94
C VAL A 265 12.98 9.55 -23.35
N GLY A 266 13.46 9.52 -24.60
CA GLY A 266 14.53 10.37 -25.07
C GLY A 266 15.93 9.84 -24.71
N LYS A 267 16.93 10.38 -25.39
CA LYS A 267 18.31 9.88 -25.35
C LYS A 267 18.94 9.87 -23.96
N GLU A 268 18.84 10.99 -23.25
CA GLU A 268 19.48 11.15 -21.94
C GLU A 268 18.84 10.27 -20.87
N ALA A 269 17.50 10.20 -20.84
CA ALA A 269 16.78 9.34 -19.91
C ALA A 269 17.00 7.85 -20.22
N ALA A 270 17.06 7.46 -21.50
CA ALA A 270 17.38 6.10 -21.91
C ALA A 270 18.80 5.70 -21.46
N LEU A 271 19.79 6.56 -21.67
CA LEU A 271 21.16 6.30 -21.22
C LEU A 271 21.28 6.19 -19.70
N THR A 272 20.59 7.08 -18.98
CA THR A 272 20.51 7.06 -17.51
C THR A 272 19.92 5.72 -17.04
N LYS A 273 18.78 5.32 -17.61
CA LYS A 273 18.10 4.07 -17.27
C LYS A 273 18.96 2.84 -17.61
N LEU A 274 19.66 2.85 -18.74
CA LEU A 274 20.59 1.79 -19.13
C LEU A 274 21.69 1.61 -18.08
N ASN A 275 22.35 2.70 -17.68
CA ASN A 275 23.44 2.64 -16.72
C ASN A 275 22.96 2.17 -15.34
N GLN A 276 21.82 2.67 -14.86
CA GLN A 276 21.20 2.19 -13.62
C GLN A 276 20.86 0.69 -13.68
N THR A 277 20.33 0.23 -14.81
CA THR A 277 20.02 -1.19 -15.05
C THR A 277 21.28 -2.03 -15.02
N LYS A 278 22.36 -1.58 -15.68
CA LYS A 278 23.66 -2.26 -15.70
C LYS A 278 24.28 -2.35 -14.31
N LEU A 279 24.27 -1.27 -13.54
CA LEU A 279 24.79 -1.28 -12.17
C LEU A 279 24.02 -2.27 -11.29
N ALA A 280 22.69 -2.21 -11.30
CA ALA A 280 21.86 -3.12 -10.52
C ALA A 280 22.05 -4.59 -10.93
N TYR A 281 22.04 -4.88 -12.24
CA TYR A 281 22.18 -6.24 -12.75
C TYR A 281 23.56 -6.84 -12.45
N TYR A 282 24.64 -6.07 -12.65
CA TYR A 282 26.00 -6.55 -12.39
C TYR A 282 26.30 -6.69 -10.90
N GLU A 283 25.73 -5.84 -10.04
CA GLU A 283 25.76 -6.01 -8.59
C GLU A 283 25.07 -7.32 -8.18
N GLN A 284 23.83 -7.54 -8.61
CA GLN A 284 23.04 -8.73 -8.27
C GLN A 284 23.71 -10.04 -8.75
N ASN A 285 24.41 -10.00 -9.88
CA ASN A 285 25.08 -11.16 -10.46
C ASN A 285 26.56 -11.27 -10.06
N SER A 286 27.04 -10.44 -9.12
CA SER A 286 28.44 -10.40 -8.67
C SER A 286 29.45 -10.19 -9.82
N ASN A 287 29.05 -9.54 -10.90
CA ASN A 287 29.90 -9.22 -12.05
C ASN A 287 30.62 -7.87 -11.83
N PHE A 288 31.48 -7.83 -10.80
CA PHE A 288 32.10 -6.58 -10.36
C PHE A 288 33.08 -5.99 -11.38
N LEU A 289 33.62 -6.80 -12.30
CA LEU A 289 34.47 -6.31 -13.39
C LEU A 289 33.69 -5.41 -14.37
N GLU A 290 32.46 -5.80 -14.73
CA GLU A 290 31.62 -4.97 -15.59
C GLU A 290 30.97 -3.83 -14.78
N TYR A 291 30.63 -4.07 -13.51
CA TYR A 291 30.17 -3.01 -12.60
C TYR A 291 31.19 -1.86 -12.52
N GLU A 292 32.47 -2.17 -12.29
CA GLU A 292 33.55 -1.19 -12.19
C GLU A 292 33.60 -0.29 -13.43
N LYS A 293 33.58 -0.88 -14.63
CA LYS A 293 33.61 -0.13 -15.90
C LYS A 293 32.42 0.81 -16.04
N VAL A 294 31.21 0.31 -15.76
CA VAL A 294 29.97 1.08 -15.89
C VAL A 294 29.93 2.22 -14.89
N ALA A 295 30.27 1.96 -13.62
CA ALA A 295 30.26 2.98 -12.57
C ALA A 295 31.25 4.10 -12.89
N LEU A 296 32.46 3.77 -13.37
CA LEU A 296 33.46 4.78 -13.73
C LEU A 296 33.03 5.68 -14.89
N ASP A 297 32.36 5.15 -15.92
CA ASP A 297 31.85 5.98 -17.01
C ASP A 297 30.60 6.77 -16.60
N TYR A 298 29.68 6.15 -15.86
CA TYR A 298 28.42 6.78 -15.45
C TYR A 298 28.65 7.92 -14.46
N TYR A 299 29.51 7.71 -13.46
CA TYR A 299 29.86 8.69 -12.43
C TYR A 299 31.07 9.56 -12.77
N LYS A 300 31.47 9.63 -14.05
CA LYS A 300 32.62 10.45 -14.48
C LYS A 300 32.48 11.93 -14.10
N ASN A 301 31.25 12.45 -14.17
CA ASN A 301 30.90 13.81 -13.77
C ASN A 301 30.18 13.78 -12.41
N SER A 302 30.85 13.28 -11.38
CA SER A 302 30.23 12.99 -10.07
C SER A 302 29.59 14.19 -9.38
N ASP A 303 29.83 15.44 -9.81
CA ASP A 303 29.14 16.63 -9.27
C ASP A 303 27.65 16.70 -9.62
N THR A 304 27.20 15.95 -10.63
CA THR A 304 25.78 15.93 -11.04
C THR A 304 24.95 14.86 -10.33
N PHE A 305 25.53 14.15 -9.37
CA PHE A 305 24.90 13.01 -8.70
C PHE A 305 24.69 13.28 -7.21
N GLU A 306 23.63 12.68 -6.67
CA GLU A 306 23.36 12.73 -5.24
C GLU A 306 24.45 11.97 -4.47
N PRO A 307 24.98 12.53 -3.35
CA PRO A 307 26.09 11.90 -2.63
C PRO A 307 25.79 10.48 -2.11
N ASN A 308 24.53 10.15 -1.84
CA ASN A 308 24.15 8.80 -1.41
C ASN A 308 24.25 7.76 -2.54
N GLU A 309 23.98 8.15 -3.79
CA GLU A 309 24.14 7.28 -4.94
C GLU A 309 25.62 6.95 -5.16
N LEU A 310 26.46 7.99 -5.12
CA LEU A 310 27.91 7.86 -5.20
C LEU A 310 28.48 7.01 -4.06
N LEU A 311 27.94 7.16 -2.85
CA LEU A 311 28.35 6.38 -1.69
C LEU A 311 28.05 4.89 -1.87
N LYS A 312 26.88 4.54 -2.43
CA LYS A 312 26.55 3.14 -2.74
C LYS A 312 27.57 2.54 -3.71
N ALA A 313 27.94 3.27 -4.75
CA ALA A 313 28.97 2.82 -5.68
C ALA A 313 30.34 2.67 -4.99
N ALA A 314 30.72 3.62 -4.14
CA ALA A 314 31.97 3.57 -3.37
C ALA A 314 32.02 2.37 -2.41
N TRP A 315 30.89 2.01 -1.78
CA TRP A 315 30.78 0.78 -0.98
C TRP A 315 31.16 -0.43 -1.82
N ILE A 316 30.50 -0.64 -2.97
CA ILE A 316 30.74 -1.80 -3.84
C ILE A 316 32.21 -1.85 -4.29
N PHE A 317 32.80 -0.69 -4.59
CA PHE A 317 34.22 -0.60 -4.93
C PHE A 317 35.11 -1.03 -3.75
N SER A 318 34.79 -0.59 -2.53
CA SER A 318 35.56 -0.94 -1.33
C SER A 318 35.56 -2.44 -1.02
N ASP A 319 34.48 -3.15 -1.39
CA ASP A 319 34.33 -4.59 -1.16
C ASP A 319 34.95 -5.45 -2.27
N HIS A 320 34.86 -4.99 -3.51
CA HIS A 320 35.05 -5.87 -4.67
C HIS A 320 36.07 -5.38 -5.71
N VAL A 321 36.47 -4.11 -5.68
CA VAL A 321 37.40 -3.54 -6.67
C VAL A 321 38.81 -3.43 -6.07
N LYS A 322 39.82 -3.91 -6.81
CA LYS A 322 41.24 -3.88 -6.38
C LYS A 322 42.09 -2.90 -7.19
N THR A 323 41.56 -2.37 -8.28
CA THR A 323 42.29 -1.46 -9.17
C THR A 323 42.58 -0.14 -8.45
N PRO A 324 43.84 0.27 -8.23
CA PRO A 324 44.14 1.46 -7.45
C PRO A 324 43.59 2.76 -8.04
N SER A 325 43.57 2.91 -9.36
CA SER A 325 42.98 4.09 -10.02
C SER A 325 41.46 4.19 -9.79
N SER A 326 40.77 3.05 -9.82
CA SER A 326 39.32 2.98 -9.61
C SER A 326 38.96 3.22 -8.16
N LEU A 327 39.75 2.68 -7.22
CA LEU A 327 39.60 2.97 -5.79
C LEU A 327 39.84 4.45 -5.45
N LYS A 328 40.76 5.14 -6.16
CA LYS A 328 40.90 6.61 -6.01
C LYS A 328 39.63 7.35 -6.44
N LYS A 329 38.97 6.92 -7.52
CA LYS A 329 37.68 7.49 -7.93
C LYS A 329 36.57 7.20 -6.91
N ALA A 330 36.53 5.99 -6.35
CA ALA A 330 35.62 5.67 -5.26
C ALA A 330 35.87 6.51 -3.99
N ALA A 331 37.14 6.82 -3.67
CA ALA A 331 37.46 7.73 -2.57
C ALA A 331 36.89 9.13 -2.82
N GLU A 332 37.09 9.70 -4.02
CA GLU A 332 36.49 11.00 -4.41
C GLU A 332 34.95 10.99 -4.25
N TRP A 333 34.29 9.88 -4.62
CA TRP A 333 32.84 9.71 -4.45
C TRP A 333 32.42 9.67 -2.98
N ALA A 334 33.11 8.89 -2.15
CA ALA A 334 32.81 8.79 -0.72
C ALA A 334 33.12 10.10 0.03
N GLU A 335 34.20 10.80 -0.33
CA GLU A 335 34.56 12.12 0.21
C GLU A 335 33.44 13.14 0.00
N LYS A 336 32.81 13.16 -1.18
CA LYS A 336 31.65 14.04 -1.43
C LYS A 336 30.49 13.79 -0.47
N SER A 337 30.23 12.52 -0.14
CA SER A 337 29.21 12.16 0.86
C SER A 337 29.61 12.66 2.25
N VAL A 338 30.86 12.43 2.66
CA VAL A 338 31.40 12.91 3.95
C VAL A 338 31.32 14.43 4.05
N MET A 339 31.74 15.16 3.01
CA MET A 339 31.68 16.63 2.96
C MET A 339 30.26 17.20 3.04
N ARG A 340 29.25 16.45 2.56
CA ARG A 340 27.84 16.86 2.64
C ARG A 340 27.28 16.66 4.05
N GLY A 341 27.76 15.64 4.76
CA GLY A 341 27.38 15.33 6.12
C GLY A 341 28.05 14.05 6.58
N GLU A 342 28.84 14.15 7.65
CA GLU A 342 29.55 13.00 8.19
C GLU A 342 28.59 12.02 8.86
N THR A 343 28.73 10.75 8.53
CA THR A 343 28.01 9.65 9.16
C THR A 343 28.98 8.52 9.49
N SER A 344 28.60 7.62 10.39
CA SER A 344 29.43 6.44 10.67
C SER A 344 29.65 5.58 9.43
N GLU A 345 28.69 5.55 8.50
CA GLU A 345 28.71 4.71 7.31
C GLU A 345 29.62 5.26 6.22
N ASN A 346 29.47 6.55 5.86
CA ASN A 346 30.31 7.12 4.80
C ASN A 346 31.78 7.25 5.19
N THR A 347 32.06 7.58 6.45
CA THR A 347 33.43 7.61 6.98
C THR A 347 34.05 6.21 7.04
N TYR A 348 33.27 5.16 7.35
CA TYR A 348 33.75 3.77 7.31
C TYR A 348 34.13 3.34 5.89
N ILE A 349 33.26 3.60 4.91
CA ILE A 349 33.51 3.25 3.51
C ILE A 349 34.79 3.94 3.02
N LEU A 350 34.94 5.24 3.33
CA LEU A 350 36.13 6.00 2.97
C LEU A 350 37.40 5.45 3.65
N ALA A 351 37.32 5.10 4.94
CA ALA A 351 38.42 4.46 5.67
C ALA A 351 38.86 3.15 5.01
N LYS A 352 37.89 2.31 4.62
CA LYS A 352 38.13 1.03 3.95
C LYS A 352 38.80 1.21 2.59
N ILE A 353 38.37 2.21 1.81
CA ILE A 353 38.99 2.52 0.52
C ILE A 353 40.45 2.97 0.73
N TYR A 354 40.70 3.87 1.68
CA TYR A 354 42.06 4.32 1.99
C TYR A 354 42.96 3.20 2.50
N PHE A 355 42.42 2.26 3.27
CA PHE A 355 43.12 1.07 3.69
C PHE A 355 43.57 0.24 2.48
N SER A 356 42.65 -0.01 1.53
CA SER A 356 42.94 -0.72 0.28
C SER A 356 43.93 0.01 -0.63
N LEU A 357 44.00 1.34 -0.57
CA LEU A 357 44.98 2.17 -1.27
C LEU A 357 46.36 2.22 -0.58
N GLY A 358 46.50 1.66 0.63
CA GLY A 358 47.73 1.71 1.42
C GLY A 358 47.95 3.03 2.16
N SER A 359 46.98 3.94 2.17
CA SER A 359 47.01 5.23 2.87
C SER A 359 46.67 5.04 4.36
N LYS A 360 47.58 4.39 5.10
CA LYS A 360 47.35 3.95 6.49
C LYS A 360 46.88 5.05 7.44
N ASP A 361 47.46 6.24 7.36
CA ASP A 361 47.12 7.35 8.26
C ASP A 361 45.70 7.87 8.00
N LEU A 362 45.31 8.01 6.72
CA LEU A 362 43.96 8.42 6.33
C LEU A 362 42.94 7.34 6.71
N ALA A 363 43.25 6.08 6.43
CA ALA A 363 42.41 4.94 6.79
C ALA A 363 42.13 4.91 8.29
N LYS A 364 43.18 5.06 9.11
CA LYS A 364 43.07 5.09 10.57
C LYS A 364 42.21 6.26 11.04
N ASN A 365 42.45 7.47 10.53
CA ASN A 365 41.69 8.66 10.92
C ASN A 365 40.18 8.49 10.65
N PHE A 366 39.82 8.12 9.42
CA PHE A 366 38.41 7.92 9.07
C PHE A 366 37.76 6.73 9.80
N ALA A 367 38.51 5.67 10.11
CA ALA A 367 38.00 4.56 10.92
C ALA A 367 37.74 4.98 12.37
N GLU A 368 38.62 5.80 12.98
CA GLU A 368 38.39 6.38 14.30
C GLU A 368 37.16 7.29 14.31
N GLN A 369 37.01 8.14 13.30
CA GLN A 369 35.82 9.00 13.13
C GLN A 369 34.54 8.16 13.04
N SER A 370 34.52 7.16 12.15
CA SER A 370 33.38 6.26 11.99
C SER A 370 32.98 5.58 13.30
N LYS A 371 33.96 5.01 14.02
CA LYS A 371 33.75 4.37 15.32
C LYS A 371 33.15 5.34 16.33
N ASN A 372 33.68 6.57 16.40
CA ASN A 372 33.21 7.57 17.34
C ASN A 372 31.77 8.01 17.04
N ILE A 373 31.46 8.28 15.77
CA ILE A 373 30.10 8.65 15.33
C ILE A 373 29.11 7.52 15.62
N ALA A 374 29.49 6.27 15.32
CA ALA A 374 28.66 5.10 15.60
C ALA A 374 28.37 4.96 17.11
N SER A 375 29.42 5.04 17.93
CA SER A 375 29.32 4.89 19.38
C SER A 375 28.45 5.98 20.02
N GLN A 376 28.62 7.24 19.60
CA GLN A 376 27.80 8.37 20.07
C GLN A 376 26.33 8.23 19.67
N SER A 377 26.06 7.57 18.55
CA SER A 377 24.72 7.33 18.03
C SER A 377 24.10 6.01 18.53
N GLY A 378 24.77 5.27 19.42
CA GLY A 378 24.32 3.95 19.88
C GLY A 378 24.26 2.87 18.78
N LYS A 379 25.03 3.03 17.69
CA LYS A 379 25.14 2.09 16.56
C LYS A 379 26.35 1.16 16.74
N ASP A 380 26.33 0.03 16.04
CA ASP A 380 27.46 -0.91 16.02
C ASP A 380 28.72 -0.27 15.40
N ALA A 381 29.83 -0.33 16.12
CA ALA A 381 31.13 0.21 15.73
C ALA A 381 32.16 -0.89 15.39
N SER A 382 31.76 -2.16 15.37
CA SER A 382 32.65 -3.31 15.25
C SER A 382 33.44 -3.31 13.94
N LEU A 383 32.80 -2.93 12.83
CA LEU A 383 33.45 -2.87 11.51
C LEU A 383 34.56 -1.81 11.47
N ALA A 384 34.29 -0.62 12.01
CA ALA A 384 35.29 0.44 12.09
C ALA A 384 36.43 0.06 13.05
N GLN A 385 36.12 -0.60 14.17
CA GLN A 385 37.12 -1.10 15.11
C GLN A 385 38.03 -2.17 14.49
N ALA A 386 37.48 -3.03 13.63
CA ALA A 386 38.24 -4.06 12.93
C ALA A 386 39.27 -3.48 11.95
N LEU A 387 39.01 -2.30 11.36
CA LEU A 387 39.98 -1.62 10.48
C LEU A 387 41.15 -0.96 11.24
N LEU A 388 41.04 -0.78 12.56
CA LEU A 388 42.07 -0.16 13.40
C LEU A 388 43.08 -1.16 13.96
N ASN A 389 42.75 -2.45 13.92
CA ASN A 389 43.58 -3.57 14.39
C ASN A 389 44.29 -4.20 13.20
#